data_AF-A0A7X2PRR3-F1
#
_entry.id   AF-A0A7X2PRR3-F1
#
_cell.length_a   1.000
_cell.length_b   1.000
_cell.length_c   1.000
_cell.angle_alpha   90.00
_cell.angle_beta   90.00
_cell.angle_gamma   90.00
#
_symmetry.space_group_name_H-M   'P 1'
#
loop_
_entity.id
_entity.type
_entity.pdbx_description
1 polymer ?
#
loop_
_entity_poly.entity_id
_entity_poly.type
_entity_poly.pdbx_seq_one_letter_code
_entity_poly.pdbx_strand_id
1 'polypeptide(L)'
;MITYAPVRTAFAPAIPQNFAELGISENLILDLVVRRMMIEGYCNLNSLSRALRISVPIVDQAFKHMRQLHLVEVKGMSGNDYNFVLSAAGKQYATERFQVSQYAGACPVSLNEYYAAVKAQAAKVNVDREILRNAFSDLIVPDRMLDQLGPAIISQNSIFIYGPTGNGKTSLAERMLRVYKDSILIPYAVEVDNQIISLYDPWCTTPSITTKKTSTRAGWSASGPASWWAANSSPACSTCAWTKAPVSTPRPCR
;
A
#
# COMPACT_ATOMS: atom_id res chain seq x y z
N MET A 1 17.30 -18.46 0.80
CA MET A 1 17.22 -17.02 0.44
C MET A 1 16.50 -16.92 -0.88
N ILE A 2 15.24 -16.46 -0.88
CA ILE A 2 14.46 -16.29 -2.12
C ILE A 2 14.88 -14.94 -2.72
N THR A 3 15.64 -14.98 -3.81
CA THR A 3 16.01 -13.79 -4.57
C THR A 3 14.78 -13.33 -5.35
N TYR A 4 14.09 -12.31 -4.86
CA TYR A 4 12.98 -11.68 -5.57
C TYR A 4 13.53 -10.93 -6.79
N ALA A 5 13.11 -11.32 -7.99
CA ALA A 5 13.42 -10.59 -9.21
C ALA A 5 12.85 -9.15 -9.12
N PRO A 6 13.54 -8.12 -9.64
CA PRO A 6 13.08 -6.74 -9.55
C PRO A 6 11.78 -6.59 -10.34
N VAL A 7 10.67 -6.40 -9.61
CA VAL A 7 9.35 -6.29 -10.22
C VAL A 7 9.17 -4.89 -10.80
N ARG A 8 8.82 -4.84 -12.10
CA ARG A 8 8.58 -3.59 -12.82
C ARG A 8 7.15 -3.13 -12.56
N THR A 9 6.97 -2.21 -11.62
CA THR A 9 5.70 -1.46 -11.53
C THR A 9 5.68 -0.43 -12.66
N ALA A 10 4.76 -0.59 -13.62
CA ALA A 10 4.57 0.37 -14.71
C ALA A 10 4.04 1.73 -14.24
N PHE A 11 3.43 1.77 -13.05
CA PHE A 11 2.86 2.96 -12.44
C PHE A 11 3.78 3.52 -11.36
N ALA A 12 4.24 4.76 -11.56
CA ALA A 12 4.99 5.53 -10.58
C ALA A 12 4.24 6.85 -10.35
N PRO A 13 3.49 6.99 -9.24
CA PRO A 13 2.79 8.24 -8.95
C PRO A 13 3.80 9.37 -8.70
N ALA A 14 3.43 10.58 -9.11
CA ALA A 14 4.21 11.78 -8.81
C ALA A 14 4.29 11.96 -7.28
N ILE A 15 5.43 12.47 -6.79
CA ILE A 15 5.57 12.77 -5.37
C ILE A 15 4.90 14.12 -5.13
N PRO A 16 3.81 14.19 -4.35
CA PRO A 16 3.12 15.44 -4.12
C PRO A 16 4.02 16.40 -3.35
N GLN A 17 4.06 17.65 -3.77
CA GLN A 17 4.84 18.73 -3.13
C GLN A 17 3.94 19.68 -2.32
N ASN A 18 2.62 19.65 -2.56
CA ASN A 18 1.65 20.58 -2.00
C ASN A 18 0.40 19.87 -1.47
N PHE A 19 -0.33 20.52 -0.55
CA PHE A 19 -1.61 20.01 -0.04
C PHE A 19 -2.66 19.77 -1.13
N ALA A 20 -2.71 20.63 -2.15
CA ALA A 20 -3.65 20.50 -3.26
C ALA A 20 -3.42 19.22 -4.09
N GLU A 21 -2.17 18.76 -4.19
CA GLU A 21 -1.80 17.56 -4.96
C GLU A 21 -2.14 16.26 -4.22
N LEU A 22 -2.31 16.31 -2.90
CA LEU A 22 -2.68 15.16 -2.07
C LEU A 22 -4.15 14.75 -2.24
N GLY A 23 -5.00 15.70 -2.63
CA GLY A 23 -6.44 15.48 -2.72
C GLY A 23 -7.11 15.19 -1.37
N ILE A 24 -6.48 15.55 -0.25
CA ILE A 24 -6.98 15.31 1.13
C ILE A 24 -7.06 16.63 1.88
N SER A 25 -7.99 16.73 2.83
CA SER A 25 -8.17 17.93 3.64
C SER A 25 -6.93 18.27 4.48
N GLU A 26 -6.57 19.55 4.51
CA GLU A 26 -5.43 20.05 5.31
C GLU A 26 -5.60 19.74 6.80
N ASN A 27 -6.83 19.86 7.31
CA ASN A 27 -7.17 19.54 8.70
C ASN A 27 -6.85 18.09 9.06
N LEU A 28 -7.15 17.14 8.18
CA LEU A 28 -6.84 15.73 8.42
C LEU A 28 -5.32 15.50 8.50
N ILE A 29 -4.55 16.21 7.68
CA ILE A 29 -3.08 16.12 7.70
C ILE A 29 -2.54 16.72 9.00
N LEU A 30 -3.04 17.88 9.44
CA LEU A 30 -2.69 18.47 10.73
C LEU A 30 -2.99 17.51 11.89
N ASP A 31 -4.18 16.92 11.91
CA ASP A 31 -4.59 15.96 12.93
C ASP A 31 -3.69 14.71 12.93
N LEU A 32 -3.27 14.24 11.75
CA LEU A 32 -2.37 13.11 11.59
C LEU A 32 -0.94 13.44 12.05
N VAL A 33 -0.43 14.64 11.74
CA VAL A 33 0.88 15.12 12.21
C VAL A 33 0.90 15.28 13.73
N VAL A 34 -0.11 15.94 14.30
CA VAL A 34 -0.23 16.13 15.75
C VAL A 34 -0.25 14.77 16.48
N ARG A 35 -1.06 13.83 16.01
CA ARG A 35 -1.13 12.48 16.60
C ARG A 35 0.20 11.77 16.54
N ARG A 36 0.92 11.86 15.42
CA ARG A 36 2.26 11.27 15.28
C ARG A 36 3.25 11.89 16.24
N MET A 37 3.24 13.22 16.37
CA MET A 37 4.10 13.94 17.31
C MET A 37 3.83 13.59 18.77
N MET A 38 2.58 13.31 19.14
CA MET A 38 2.24 12.88 20.50
C MET A 38 2.83 11.50 20.84
N ILE A 39 2.96 10.61 19.86
CA ILE A 39 3.59 9.28 20.03
C ILE A 39 5.12 9.42 20.14
N GLU A 40 5.75 10.20 19.26
CA GLU A 40 7.22 10.34 19.21
C GLU A 40 7.77 11.31 20.27
N GLY A 41 6.98 12.31 20.70
CA GLY A 41 7.36 13.32 21.67
C GLY A 41 8.31 14.38 21.09
N TYR A 42 9.54 13.99 20.78
CA TYR A 42 10.56 14.84 20.14
C TYR A 42 10.65 14.52 18.66
N CYS A 43 10.38 15.51 17.81
CA CYS A 43 10.27 15.32 16.37
C CYS A 43 11.12 16.31 15.59
N ASN A 44 11.59 15.85 14.43
CA ASN A 44 12.25 16.67 13.40
C ASN A 44 11.44 16.55 12.10
N LEU A 45 11.56 17.52 11.18
CA LEU A 45 10.85 17.47 9.89
C LEU A 45 11.14 16.19 9.11
N ASN A 46 12.42 15.78 9.06
CA ASN A 46 12.84 14.56 8.39
C ASN A 46 12.31 13.28 9.06
N SER A 47 12.20 13.27 10.39
CA SER A 47 11.64 12.13 11.13
C SER A 47 10.15 11.96 10.81
N LEU A 48 9.39 13.06 10.90
CA LEU A 48 7.96 13.06 10.59
C LEU A 48 7.70 12.69 9.13
N SER A 49 8.47 13.25 8.19
CA SER A 49 8.36 12.90 6.77
C SER A 49 8.55 11.39 6.54
N ARG A 50 9.52 10.76 7.19
CA ARG A 50 9.74 9.30 7.08
C ARG A 50 8.63 8.50 7.75
N ALA A 51 8.20 8.91 8.94
CA ALA A 51 7.17 8.22 9.69
C ALA A 51 5.80 8.23 8.98
N LEU A 52 5.41 9.40 8.48
CA LEU A 52 4.17 9.61 7.74
C LEU A 52 4.29 9.24 6.26
N ARG A 53 5.51 9.00 5.76
CA ARG A 53 5.82 8.78 4.34
C ARG A 53 5.32 9.92 3.44
N ILE A 54 5.40 11.16 3.91
CA ILE A 54 5.01 12.39 3.20
C ILE A 54 6.25 13.15 2.74
N SER A 55 6.18 13.93 1.66
CA SER A 55 7.27 14.83 1.29
C SER A 55 7.54 15.90 2.37
N VAL A 56 8.81 16.28 2.54
CA VAL A 56 9.24 17.30 3.50
C VAL A 56 8.51 18.65 3.36
N PRO A 57 8.25 19.21 2.16
CA PRO A 57 7.60 20.51 2.06
C PRO A 57 6.16 20.53 2.60
N ILE A 58 5.41 19.43 2.44
CA ILE A 58 4.05 19.31 3.00
C ILE A 58 4.12 19.32 4.53
N VAL A 59 5.10 18.61 5.11
CA VAL A 59 5.30 18.60 6.57
C VAL A 59 5.73 19.99 7.08
N ASP A 60 6.57 20.71 6.32
CA ASP A 60 6.96 22.08 6.65
C ASP A 60 5.77 23.06 6.61
N GLN A 61 4.89 22.92 5.61
CA GLN A 61 3.64 23.71 5.56
C GLN A 61 2.72 23.40 6.76
N ALA A 62 2.53 22.12 7.10
CA ALA A 62 1.75 21.72 8.27
C ALA A 62 2.35 22.27 9.57
N PHE A 63 3.69 22.21 9.71
CA PHE A 63 4.41 22.76 10.86
C PHE A 63 4.21 24.28 10.99
N LYS A 64 4.30 25.03 9.89
CA LYS A 64 4.05 26.48 9.89
C LYS A 64 2.63 26.82 10.36
N HIS A 65 1.64 26.07 9.89
CA HIS A 65 0.25 26.25 10.31
C HIS A 65 0.07 25.91 11.80
N MET A 66 0.61 24.77 12.27
CA MET A 66 0.58 24.40 13.70
C MET A 66 1.28 25.42 14.60
N ARG A 67 2.35 26.06 14.10
CA ARG A 67 3.06 27.14 14.80
C ARG A 67 2.23 28.41 14.91
N GLN A 68 1.48 28.78 13.87
CA GLN A 68 0.52 29.91 13.92
C GLN A 68 -0.59 29.66 14.94
N LEU A 69 -1.01 28.41 15.10
CA LEU A 69 -2.01 27.99 16.09
C LEU A 69 -1.42 27.73 17.50
N HIS A 70 -0.13 28.01 17.72
CA HIS A 70 0.56 27.76 19.00
C HIS A 70 0.51 26.31 19.52
N LEU A 71 0.35 25.33 18.63
CA LEU A 71 0.29 23.90 18.98
C LEU A 71 1.69 23.28 19.17
N VAL A 72 2.74 23.95 18.68
CA VAL A 72 4.10 23.42 18.64
C VAL A 72 5.09 24.44 19.16
N GLU A 73 6.07 23.95 19.92
CA GLU A 73 7.21 24.71 20.42
C GLU A 73 8.52 24.18 19.81
N VAL A 74 9.39 25.09 19.37
CA VAL A 74 10.74 24.75 18.91
C VAL A 74 11.65 24.68 20.13
N LYS A 75 12.22 23.50 20.39
CA LYS A 75 13.13 23.28 21.53
C LYS A 75 14.59 23.58 21.18
N GLY A 76 14.94 23.58 19.89
CA GLY A 76 16.27 23.94 19.43
C GLY A 76 16.51 23.50 17.99
N MET A 77 17.75 23.62 17.55
CA MET A 77 18.23 23.12 16.26
C MET A 77 19.29 22.07 16.50
N SER A 78 19.18 20.92 15.83
CA SER A 78 20.22 19.90 15.80
C SER A 78 20.85 19.93 14.41
N GLY A 79 22.00 20.62 14.30
CA GLY A 79 22.60 20.93 13.01
C GLY A 79 21.71 21.88 12.19
N ASN A 80 21.24 21.42 11.04
CA ASN A 80 20.34 22.17 10.15
C ASN A 80 18.84 21.79 10.30
N ASP A 81 18.52 20.80 11.14
CA ASP A 81 17.15 20.35 11.35
C ASP A 81 16.57 20.98 12.62
N TYR A 82 15.32 21.46 12.54
CA TYR A 82 14.58 21.97 13.70
C TYR A 82 14.04 20.80 14.53
N ASN A 83 14.32 20.83 15.84
CA ASN A 83 13.74 19.92 16.81
C ASN A 83 12.58 20.61 17.51
N PHE A 84 11.40 20.00 17.47
CA PHE A 84 10.19 20.59 18.02
C PHE A 84 9.33 19.55 18.75
N VAL A 85 8.50 20.07 19.65
CA VAL A 85 7.66 19.30 20.59
C VAL A 85 6.28 19.95 20.66
N LEU A 86 5.25 19.16 20.93
CA LEU A 86 3.90 19.70 21.18
C LEU A 86 3.87 20.59 22.43
N SER A 87 3.25 21.76 22.30
CA SER A 87 2.92 22.63 23.44
C SER A 87 1.86 21.99 24.34
N ALA A 88 1.55 22.59 25.48
CA ALA A 88 0.45 22.12 26.34
C ALA A 88 -0.90 22.10 25.58
N ALA A 89 -1.18 23.15 24.80
CA ALA A 89 -2.35 23.23 23.94
C ALA A 89 -2.32 22.17 22.82
N GLY A 90 -1.14 21.95 22.21
CA GLY A 90 -0.94 20.91 21.21
C GLY A 90 -1.21 19.49 21.74
N LYS A 91 -0.82 19.20 22.98
CA LYS A 91 -1.09 17.91 23.64
C LYS A 91 -2.58 17.71 23.91
N GLN A 92 -3.30 18.75 24.32
CA GLN A 92 -4.74 18.69 24.51
C GLN A 92 -5.45 18.44 23.17
N TYR A 93 -5.10 19.22 22.14
CA TYR A 93 -5.63 19.03 20.79
C TYR A 93 -5.34 17.62 20.25
N ALA A 94 -4.13 17.10 20.45
CA ALA A 94 -3.77 15.73 20.08
C ALA A 94 -4.68 14.69 20.74
N THR A 95 -4.96 14.86 22.03
CA THR A 95 -5.78 13.94 22.82
C THR A 95 -7.22 13.92 22.29
N GLU A 96 -7.79 15.08 21.98
CA GLU A 96 -9.12 15.19 21.37
C GLU A 96 -9.18 14.51 20.00
N ARG A 97 -8.14 14.69 19.17
CA ARG A 97 -8.06 14.02 17.86
C ARG A 97 -7.84 12.51 17.96
N PHE A 98 -7.12 12.03 18.98
CA PHE A 98 -6.97 10.60 19.25
C PHE A 98 -8.28 9.91 19.63
N GLN A 99 -9.22 10.63 20.26
CA GLN A 99 -10.55 10.10 20.57
C GLN A 99 -11.37 9.86 19.30
N VAL A 100 -11.17 10.69 18.27
CA VAL A 100 -11.87 10.54 16.98
C VAL A 100 -11.22 9.44 16.12
N SER A 101 -9.89 9.41 16.06
CA SER A 101 -9.17 8.41 15.26
C SER A 101 -7.80 8.10 15.86
N GLN A 102 -7.50 6.81 16.02
CA GLN A 102 -6.24 6.33 16.57
C GLN A 102 -5.14 6.13 15.53
N TYR A 103 -5.46 6.34 14.24
CA TYR A 103 -4.51 6.11 13.15
C TYR A 103 -3.40 7.17 13.14
N ALA A 104 -2.15 6.75 13.30
CA ALA A 104 -0.95 7.61 13.28
C ALA A 104 0.16 7.01 12.39
N GLY A 105 -0.25 6.37 11.30
CA GLY A 105 0.61 5.68 10.34
C GLY A 105 1.00 6.55 9.14
N ALA A 106 1.22 5.90 8.00
CA ALA A 106 1.50 6.58 6.75
C ALA A 106 0.32 7.45 6.30
N CYS A 107 0.57 8.53 5.59
CA CYS A 107 -0.49 9.39 5.09
C CYS A 107 -1.45 8.59 4.19
N PRO A 108 -2.76 8.71 4.40
CA PRO A 108 -3.71 8.08 3.50
C PRO A 108 -3.63 8.72 2.11
N VAL A 109 -4.12 8.00 1.11
CA VAL A 109 -4.32 8.48 -0.26
C VAL A 109 -5.81 8.72 -0.48
N SER A 110 -6.18 9.75 -1.24
CA SER A 110 -7.59 9.99 -1.57
C SER A 110 -8.18 8.84 -2.39
N LEU A 111 -9.48 8.55 -2.22
CA LEU A 111 -10.14 7.49 -2.98
C LEU A 111 -10.07 7.70 -4.49
N ASN A 112 -10.16 8.96 -4.94
CA ASN A 112 -10.10 9.32 -6.36
C ASN A 112 -8.73 9.02 -6.97
N GLU A 113 -7.65 9.34 -6.25
CA GLU A 113 -6.30 9.05 -6.70
C GLU A 113 -5.99 7.55 -6.66
N TYR A 114 -6.51 6.84 -5.65
CA TYR A 114 -6.43 5.38 -5.62
C TYR A 114 -7.16 4.75 -6.81
N TYR A 115 -8.36 5.22 -7.16
CA TYR A 115 -9.09 4.75 -8.34
C TYR A 115 -8.30 4.99 -9.65
N ALA A 116 -7.71 6.18 -9.81
CA ALA A 116 -6.87 6.49 -10.96
C ALA A 116 -5.63 5.59 -11.03
N ALA A 117 -4.99 5.32 -9.89
CA ALA A 117 -3.84 4.42 -9.80
C ALA A 117 -4.20 2.98 -10.19
N VAL A 118 -5.32 2.44 -9.68
CA VAL A 118 -5.80 1.10 -10.03
C VAL A 118 -6.12 1.00 -11.52
N LYS A 119 -6.76 2.02 -12.09
CA LYS A 119 -7.07 2.06 -13.53
C LYS A 119 -5.80 2.12 -14.39
N ALA A 120 -4.79 2.85 -13.95
CA ALA A 120 -3.50 2.93 -14.64
C ALA A 120 -2.66 1.64 -14.50
N GLN A 121 -2.88 0.88 -13.42
CA GLN A 121 -2.25 -0.42 -13.16
C GLN A 121 -3.01 -1.60 -13.76
N ALA A 122 -4.12 -1.36 -14.48
CA ALA A 122 -4.85 -2.41 -15.16
C ALA A 122 -3.89 -3.19 -16.07
N ALA A 123 -3.73 -4.49 -15.78
CA ALA A 123 -2.72 -5.33 -16.39
C ALA A 123 -2.90 -5.36 -17.91
N LYS A 124 -1.82 -5.20 -18.67
CA LYS A 124 -1.80 -5.52 -20.10
C LYS A 124 -1.02 -6.81 -20.24
N VAL A 125 -1.73 -7.94 -20.14
CA VAL A 125 -1.08 -9.25 -20.16
C VAL A 125 -0.84 -9.66 -21.60
N ASN A 126 0.43 -9.66 -22.00
CA ASN A 126 0.86 -10.36 -23.21
C ASN A 126 1.08 -11.82 -22.84
N VAL A 127 0.08 -12.65 -23.12
CA VAL A 127 0.13 -14.09 -22.88
C VAL A 127 0.68 -14.79 -24.10
N ASP A 128 1.78 -15.51 -23.93
CA ASP A 128 2.32 -16.42 -24.95
C ASP A 128 1.98 -17.87 -24.62
N ARG A 129 1.92 -18.74 -25.64
CA ARG A 129 1.58 -20.16 -25.49
C ARG A 129 2.57 -20.88 -24.58
N GLU A 130 3.86 -20.55 -24.68
CA GLU A 130 4.90 -21.13 -23.82
C GLU A 130 4.70 -20.75 -22.35
N ILE A 131 4.28 -19.51 -22.07
CA ILE A 131 4.01 -19.02 -20.71
C ILE A 131 2.82 -19.77 -20.11
N LEU A 132 1.75 -19.98 -20.87
CA LEU A 132 0.60 -20.78 -20.43
C LEU A 132 1.01 -22.22 -20.16
N ARG A 133 1.75 -22.86 -21.07
CA ARG A 133 2.20 -24.24 -20.89
C ARG A 133 3.08 -24.41 -19.64
N ASN A 134 3.94 -23.43 -19.37
CA ASN A 134 4.75 -23.40 -18.15
C ASN A 134 3.91 -23.14 -16.88
N ALA A 135 2.87 -22.30 -16.94
CA ALA A 135 2.00 -22.05 -15.79
C ALA A 135 1.15 -23.27 -15.40
N PHE A 136 0.78 -24.10 -16.39
CA PHE A 136 0.02 -25.33 -16.22
C PHE A 136 0.86 -26.61 -16.24
N SER A 137 2.20 -26.54 -16.13
CA SER A 137 3.09 -27.71 -16.20
C SER A 137 2.74 -28.82 -15.20
N ASP A 138 2.17 -28.45 -14.06
CA ASP A 138 1.80 -29.35 -12.98
C ASP A 138 0.44 -30.04 -13.21
N LEU A 139 -0.26 -29.73 -14.31
CA LEU A 139 -1.59 -30.24 -14.64
C LEU A 139 -1.64 -30.75 -16.08
N ILE A 140 -2.25 -31.92 -16.28
CA ILE A 140 -2.44 -32.49 -17.63
C ILE A 140 -3.64 -31.78 -18.27
N VAL A 141 -3.36 -30.76 -19.09
CA VAL A 141 -4.37 -29.95 -19.80
C VAL A 141 -4.23 -30.18 -21.31
N PRO A 142 -5.33 -30.47 -22.04
CA PRO A 142 -5.27 -30.64 -23.48
C PRO A 142 -5.00 -29.31 -24.19
N ASP A 143 -4.22 -29.35 -25.28
CA ASP A 143 -3.82 -28.16 -26.05
C ASP A 143 -5.01 -27.29 -26.50
N ARG A 144 -6.14 -27.92 -26.89
CA ARG A 144 -7.36 -27.19 -27.28
C ARG A 144 -7.88 -26.26 -26.18
N MET A 145 -7.68 -26.64 -24.91
CA MET A 145 -8.16 -25.85 -23.78
C MET A 145 -7.23 -24.66 -23.55
N LEU A 146 -5.92 -24.81 -23.75
CA LEU A 146 -4.96 -23.70 -23.71
C LEU A 146 -5.23 -22.70 -24.85
N ASP A 147 -5.59 -23.19 -26.04
CA ASP A 147 -5.97 -22.35 -27.19
C ASP A 147 -7.22 -21.50 -26.93
N GLN A 148 -8.16 -22.00 -26.12
CA GLN A 148 -9.34 -21.24 -25.69
C GLN A 148 -9.02 -20.30 -24.51
N LEU A 149 -8.12 -20.72 -23.62
CA LEU A 149 -7.76 -19.95 -22.43
C LEU A 149 -6.95 -18.71 -22.74
N GLY A 150 -6.04 -18.78 -23.72
CA GLY A 150 -5.17 -17.66 -24.10
C GLY A 150 -5.95 -16.38 -24.43
N PRO A 151 -6.86 -16.40 -25.41
CA PRO A 151 -7.71 -15.25 -25.73
C PRO A 151 -8.59 -14.80 -24.56
N ALA A 152 -9.07 -15.74 -23.74
CA ALA A 152 -9.91 -15.44 -22.58
C ALA A 152 -9.14 -14.67 -21.48
N ILE A 153 -7.86 -14.99 -21.27
CA ILE A 153 -6.99 -14.29 -20.32
C ILE A 153 -6.61 -12.91 -20.87
N ILE A 154 -6.26 -12.81 -22.16
CA ILE A 154 -5.91 -11.53 -22.80
C ILE A 154 -7.10 -10.55 -22.79
N SER A 155 -8.31 -11.06 -23.02
CA SER A 155 -9.54 -10.24 -23.00
C SER A 155 -9.99 -9.83 -21.60
N GLN A 156 -9.36 -10.34 -20.54
CA GLN A 156 -9.70 -10.04 -19.13
C GLN A 156 -11.18 -10.26 -18.78
N ASN A 157 -11.85 -11.14 -19.54
CA ASN A 157 -13.26 -11.45 -19.33
C ASN A 157 -13.43 -12.52 -18.25
N SER A 158 -14.63 -12.58 -17.67
CA SER A 158 -14.99 -13.64 -16.72
C SER A 158 -14.98 -15.01 -17.43
N ILE A 159 -14.18 -15.95 -16.90
CA ILE A 159 -14.11 -17.33 -17.41
C ILE A 159 -14.90 -18.24 -16.47
N PHE A 160 -15.88 -18.96 -17.01
CA PHE A 160 -16.62 -19.97 -16.26
C PHE A 160 -16.11 -21.37 -16.59
N ILE A 161 -15.59 -22.09 -15.58
CA ILE A 161 -15.04 -23.44 -15.74
C ILE A 161 -16.10 -24.48 -15.30
N TYR A 162 -16.71 -25.15 -16.27
CA TYR A 162 -17.70 -26.20 -16.04
C TYR A 162 -17.10 -27.62 -16.20
N GLY A 163 -17.77 -28.64 -15.63
CA GLY A 163 -17.27 -30.02 -15.58
C GLY A 163 -17.63 -30.81 -14.31
N PRO A 164 -17.42 -32.13 -14.28
CA PRO A 164 -17.66 -32.97 -13.10
C PRO A 164 -16.73 -32.62 -11.93
N THR A 165 -17.19 -32.86 -10.70
CA THR A 165 -16.37 -32.70 -9.49
C THR A 165 -15.14 -33.64 -9.54
N GLY A 166 -14.00 -33.20 -9.02
CA GLY A 166 -12.74 -33.98 -9.05
C GLY A 166 -11.80 -33.72 -10.24
N ASN A 167 -12.22 -32.99 -11.28
CA ASN A 167 -11.38 -32.65 -12.44
C ASN A 167 -10.43 -31.45 -12.22
N GLY A 168 -10.13 -31.11 -10.97
CA GLY A 168 -9.14 -30.06 -10.67
C GLY A 168 -9.53 -28.64 -11.14
N LYS A 169 -10.82 -28.28 -11.20
CA LYS A 169 -11.24 -26.91 -11.57
C LYS A 169 -10.70 -25.83 -10.65
N THR A 170 -10.75 -26.07 -9.34
CA THR A 170 -10.13 -25.21 -8.33
C THR A 170 -8.62 -25.14 -8.58
N SER A 171 -8.02 -26.27 -8.92
CA SER A 171 -6.60 -26.32 -9.27
C SER A 171 -6.31 -25.47 -10.51
N LEU A 172 -7.11 -25.57 -11.57
CA LEU A 172 -6.97 -24.77 -12.79
C LEU A 172 -7.02 -23.26 -12.49
N ALA A 173 -7.99 -22.82 -11.68
CA ALA A 173 -8.14 -21.42 -11.28
C ALA A 173 -6.93 -20.89 -10.48
N GLU A 174 -6.38 -21.68 -9.57
CA GLU A 174 -5.17 -21.30 -8.82
C GLU A 174 -3.94 -21.13 -9.73
N ARG A 175 -3.80 -21.96 -10.79
CA ARG A 175 -2.66 -21.86 -11.72
C ARG A 175 -2.84 -20.74 -12.73
N MET A 176 -4.07 -20.35 -13.06
CA MET A 176 -4.34 -19.15 -13.86
C MET A 176 -3.74 -17.89 -13.22
N LEU A 177 -3.73 -17.80 -11.88
CA LEU A 177 -3.11 -16.67 -11.17
C LEU A 177 -1.60 -16.57 -11.42
N ARG A 178 -0.90 -17.68 -11.72
CA ARG A 178 0.55 -17.70 -12.01
C ARG A 178 0.90 -17.04 -13.35
N VAL A 179 -0.07 -16.91 -14.25
CA VAL A 179 0.11 -16.23 -15.54
C VAL A 179 0.32 -14.73 -15.33
N TYR A 180 -0.30 -14.16 -14.29
CA TYR A 180 -0.11 -12.77 -13.90
C TYR A 180 1.18 -12.64 -13.08
N LYS A 181 2.19 -12.01 -13.67
CA LYS A 181 3.48 -11.71 -13.00
C LYS A 181 3.61 -10.24 -12.59
N ASP A 182 2.53 -9.48 -12.73
CA ASP A 182 2.52 -8.06 -12.44
C ASP A 182 2.37 -7.83 -10.94
N SER A 183 3.12 -6.86 -10.40
CA SER A 183 2.86 -6.34 -9.06
C SER A 183 1.86 -5.19 -9.13
N ILE A 184 0.96 -5.18 -8.15
CA ILE A 184 0.02 -4.09 -7.95
C ILE A 184 0.55 -3.25 -6.79
N LEU A 185 0.45 -1.94 -6.96
CA LEU A 185 0.88 -0.98 -5.97
C LEU A 185 -0.32 -0.66 -5.08
N ILE A 186 -0.24 -1.00 -3.79
CA ILE A 186 -1.31 -0.82 -2.82
C ILE A 186 -0.87 0.28 -1.83
N PRO A 187 -1.70 1.30 -1.58
CA PRO A 187 -1.37 2.34 -0.62
C PRO A 187 -1.49 1.79 0.80
N TYR A 188 -0.81 2.42 1.76
CA TYR A 188 -0.87 1.98 3.15
C TYR A 188 -2.25 2.21 3.78
N ALA A 189 -2.85 3.35 3.48
CA ALA A 189 -4.18 3.73 3.90
C ALA A 189 -4.88 4.54 2.81
N VAL A 190 -6.21 4.54 2.84
CA VAL A 190 -7.06 5.33 1.96
C VAL A 190 -7.99 6.17 2.82
N GLU A 191 -8.25 7.39 2.37
CA GLU A 191 -9.21 8.30 2.97
C GLU A 191 -10.53 8.27 2.20
N VAL A 192 -11.63 8.18 2.95
CA VAL A 192 -13.01 8.24 2.46
C VAL A 192 -13.82 9.06 3.46
N ASP A 193 -14.38 10.19 3.04
CA ASP A 193 -15.21 11.07 3.88
C ASP A 193 -14.56 11.42 5.24
N ASN A 194 -13.28 11.81 5.22
CA ASN A 194 -12.44 12.09 6.39
C ASN A 194 -12.19 10.88 7.32
N GLN A 195 -12.60 9.68 6.95
CA GLN A 195 -12.28 8.44 7.64
C GLN A 195 -11.06 7.77 7.01
N ILE A 196 -10.19 7.22 7.84
CA ILE A 196 -8.95 6.57 7.40
C ILE A 196 -9.12 5.06 7.48
N ILE A 197 -8.97 4.40 6.33
CA ILE A 197 -9.06 2.94 6.20
C ILE A 197 -7.66 2.41 5.90
N SER A 198 -7.09 1.62 6.81
CA SER A 198 -5.80 0.96 6.59
C SER A 198 -5.97 -0.24 5.66
N LEU A 199 -5.29 -0.23 4.51
CA LEU A 199 -5.32 -1.33 3.54
C LEU A 199 -4.13 -2.27 3.71
N TYR A 200 -3.02 -1.77 4.25
CA TYR A 200 -1.82 -2.56 4.43
C TYR A 200 -1.90 -3.41 5.70
N ASP A 201 -1.88 -4.73 5.51
CA ASP A 201 -1.72 -5.73 6.57
C ASP A 201 -0.30 -6.35 6.47
N PRO A 202 0.55 -6.23 7.50
CA PRO A 202 1.92 -6.79 7.50
C PRO A 202 1.98 -8.33 7.49
N TRP A 203 0.90 -9.04 7.85
CA TRP A 203 0.84 -10.51 7.86
C TRP A 203 0.42 -11.08 6.51
N CYS A 204 -0.46 -10.37 5.79
CA CYS A 204 -0.96 -10.83 4.49
C CYS A 204 -0.24 -10.18 3.29
N THR A 205 0.29 -8.96 3.45
CA THR A 205 0.95 -8.23 2.37
C THR A 205 2.43 -8.57 2.35
N THR A 206 2.89 -9.21 1.27
CA THR A 206 4.32 -9.47 1.11
C THR A 206 4.97 -8.23 0.49
N PRO A 207 5.85 -7.49 1.18
CA PRO A 207 6.48 -6.32 0.60
C PRO A 207 7.42 -6.77 -0.53
N SER A 208 7.09 -6.41 -1.77
CA SER A 208 8.02 -6.54 -2.89
C SER A 208 8.93 -5.31 -2.90
N ILE A 209 10.25 -5.56 -2.87
CA ILE A 209 11.25 -4.50 -2.76
C ILE A 209 11.36 -3.82 -4.13
N THR A 210 10.75 -2.64 -4.30
CA THR A 210 10.85 -1.86 -5.55
C THR A 210 12.22 -1.17 -5.60
N THR A 211 13.14 -1.69 -6.42
CA THR A 211 14.40 -1.00 -6.71
C THR A 211 14.15 0.04 -7.82
N LYS A 212 14.15 1.34 -7.48
CA LYS A 212 14.19 2.41 -8.49
C LYS A 212 15.52 2.31 -9.25
N LYS A 213 15.46 2.04 -10.57
CA LYS A 213 16.63 2.14 -11.44
C LYS A 213 16.81 3.60 -11.84
N THR A 214 17.58 4.36 -11.06
CA THR A 214 18.01 5.71 -11.43
C THR A 214 18.93 5.59 -12.66
N SER A 215 18.39 5.89 -13.83
CA SER A 215 19.15 6.08 -15.06
C SER A 215 19.61 7.54 -15.12
N THR A 216 20.80 7.84 -14.59
CA THR A 216 21.79 8.77 -15.19
C THR A 216 23.06 8.86 -14.34
N ARG A 217 24.18 9.06 -15.04
CA ARG A 217 25.57 9.20 -14.57
C ARG A 217 25.77 10.15 -13.38
N ALA A 218 26.89 9.90 -12.71
CA ALA A 218 27.57 10.72 -11.70
C ALA A 218 26.96 10.66 -10.30
N GLY A 219 27.83 10.38 -9.33
CA GLY A 219 27.46 10.01 -7.98
C GLY A 219 26.72 11.10 -7.22
N TRP A 220 25.95 10.67 -6.23
CA TRP A 220 25.86 11.21 -4.87
C TRP A 220 24.84 10.40 -4.05
N SER A 221 24.88 10.64 -2.75
CA SER A 221 24.52 9.80 -1.59
C SER A 221 23.16 9.10 -1.54
N ALA A 222 23.15 7.98 -0.81
CA ALA A 222 22.00 7.22 -0.36
C ALA A 222 21.04 8.06 0.50
N SER A 223 20.04 8.65 -0.14
CA SER A 223 18.82 9.16 0.52
C SER A 223 17.67 9.12 -0.48
N GLY A 224 17.09 7.93 -0.68
CA GLY A 224 15.93 7.75 -1.55
C GLY A 224 14.65 8.27 -0.86
N PRO A 225 13.78 9.03 -1.57
CA PRO A 225 12.55 9.56 -0.98
C PRO A 225 11.57 8.44 -0.64
N ALA A 226 10.98 8.52 0.55
CA ALA A 226 9.94 7.64 1.06
C ALA A 226 8.79 7.52 0.05
N SER A 227 8.59 6.33 -0.51
CA SER A 227 7.46 6.07 -1.40
C SER A 227 6.19 5.91 -0.56
N TRP A 228 5.15 6.65 -0.94
CA TRP A 228 3.80 6.64 -0.36
C TRP A 228 3.06 5.30 -0.51
N TRP A 229 3.64 4.39 -1.28
CA TRP A 229 2.99 3.17 -1.71
C TRP A 229 3.85 1.94 -1.41
N ALA A 230 3.20 0.85 -1.01
CA ALA A 230 3.82 -0.46 -0.90
C ALA A 230 3.60 -1.23 -2.21
N ALA A 231 4.67 -1.78 -2.80
CA ALA A 231 4.53 -2.69 -3.93
C ALA A 231 4.23 -4.09 -3.38
N ASN A 232 3.10 -4.68 -3.79
CA ASN A 232 2.76 -6.06 -3.48
C ASN A 232 3.01 -6.91 -4.74
N SER A 233 3.97 -7.82 -4.68
CA SER A 233 4.10 -8.87 -5.68
C SER A 233 3.26 -10.04 -5.19
N SER A 234 2.27 -10.47 -5.95
CA SER A 234 1.48 -11.66 -5.59
C SER A 234 2.39 -12.90 -5.63
N PRO A 235 2.73 -13.57 -4.50
CA PRO A 235 3.03 -14.98 -4.60
C PRO A 235 1.68 -15.71 -4.59
N ALA A 236 1.52 -16.73 -5.40
CA ALA A 236 0.40 -17.66 -5.24
C ALA A 236 0.42 -18.18 -3.79
N CYS A 237 -0.46 -17.65 -2.93
CA CYS A 237 -0.61 -18.10 -1.55
C CYS A 237 -1.40 -19.41 -1.59
N SER A 238 -0.70 -20.51 -1.84
CA SER A 238 -1.26 -21.87 -1.86
C SER A 238 -1.52 -22.44 -0.46
N THR A 239 -1.64 -21.59 0.58
CA THR A 239 -1.69 -22.06 1.98
C THR A 239 -2.79 -21.41 2.83
N CYS A 240 -3.80 -20.80 2.22
CA CYS A 240 -5.09 -20.60 2.91
C CYS A 240 -6.00 -21.81 2.64
N ALA A 241 -5.53 -22.98 3.05
CA ALA A 241 -6.33 -24.19 3.12
C ALA A 241 -7.35 -24.03 4.26
N TRP A 242 -8.61 -23.85 3.89
CA TRP A 242 -9.79 -24.39 4.56
C TRP A 242 -9.58 -24.92 5.99
N THR A 243 -9.94 -24.11 6.98
CA THR A 243 -10.43 -24.63 8.25
C THR A 243 -11.86 -24.14 8.44
N LYS A 244 -12.80 -25.07 8.19
CA LYS A 244 -14.18 -25.03 8.65
C LYS A 244 -14.22 -24.57 10.11
N ALA A 245 -14.86 -23.45 10.38
CA ALA A 245 -15.36 -23.14 11.72
C ALA A 245 -16.59 -24.02 11.98
N PRO A 246 -16.62 -24.89 13.01
CA PRO A 246 -17.88 -25.38 13.53
C PRO A 246 -18.51 -24.33 14.43
N VAL A 247 -19.77 -24.03 14.11
CA VAL A 247 -20.73 -23.30 14.91
C VAL A 247 -20.75 -23.82 16.35
N SER A 248 -20.52 -22.95 17.33
CA SER A 248 -20.95 -23.21 18.71
C SER A 248 -21.35 -21.90 19.41
N THR A 249 -22.65 -21.75 19.62
CA THR A 249 -23.25 -21.07 20.77
C THR A 249 -24.50 -21.89 21.13
N PRO A 250 -25.12 -21.69 22.30
CA PRO A 250 -24.57 -21.45 23.64
C PRO A 250 -25.19 -22.45 24.66
N ARG A 251 -24.59 -22.61 25.84
CA ARG A 251 -25.30 -22.56 27.15
C ARG A 251 -24.37 -22.86 28.34
N PRO A 252 -24.67 -22.26 29.51
CA PRO A 252 -24.00 -22.53 30.78
C PRO A 252 -24.67 -23.69 31.51
N CYS A 253 -23.97 -24.30 32.46
CA CYS A 253 -24.44 -24.59 33.81
C CYS A 253 -23.40 -25.41 34.58
N ARG A 254 -23.42 -25.19 35.90
CA ARG A 254 -23.09 -26.10 37.02
C ARG A 254 -22.61 -27.51 36.69
#